data_AF-A0A853CUX8-F1
#
_entry.id   AF-A0A853CUX8-F1
#
_cell.length_a   1.000
_cell.length_b   1.000
_cell.length_c   1.000
_cell.angle_alpha   90.00
_cell.angle_beta   90.00
_cell.angle_gamma   90.00
#
_symmetry.space_group_name_H-M   'P 1'
#
loop_
_entity.id
_entity.type
_entity.pdbx_description
1 polymer ?
#
loop_
_entity_poly.entity_id
_entity_poly.type
_entity_poly.pdbx_seq_one_letter_code
_entity_poly.pdbx_strand_id
1 'polypeptide(L)'
;MSAAGERPRSVLRLGDAVATGFTALAARKARSLLSITGIAIAVASLVCVTGLAASAQAALIDQLGRDGNLLTVAAGQTFSGNPTPLPPTAETMVRAIPPVTAVTAVGTVPDATVRRTDAIPALQTNGITVLAAEPSFGAVMSTPLVAGRALDRVAQAYPEVVLGFSAAQNLGIDRLDGGTAVTIDGASWPVVGILAPSTVAPEVDDAALVSFPVAVRLLHFDGTATRIYLRADPDQVAAVDAVLPFTVSPQQPEAVEVRRPSDILTARIAAKNAFVGLYVALAAVALLVGGLSIANVMIVAVVERRTEIGLRRALGARSRHIAQQFLTESALLALIGGLIGAGIGAAVTAAAATAQGEQVIVPLPSLAAALAAAVSVGLVAGVWPALRAARLPPAEALRAGE
;
A
#
# COMPACT_ATOMS: atom_id res chain seq x y z
N MET A 1 44.01 47.43 -45.99
CA MET A 1 43.79 46.15 -45.26
C MET A 1 42.95 46.46 -44.04
N SER A 2 41.69 46.03 -44.06
CA SER A 2 40.68 46.31 -43.05
C SER A 2 40.84 45.36 -41.87
N ALA A 3 41.10 45.90 -40.68
CA ALA A 3 41.05 45.15 -39.43
C ALA A 3 39.57 44.88 -39.10
N ALA A 4 39.07 43.72 -39.52
CA ALA A 4 37.76 43.22 -39.10
C ALA A 4 37.83 42.91 -37.60
N GLY A 5 37.47 43.90 -36.77
CA GLY A 5 37.29 43.70 -35.34
C GLY A 5 36.23 42.62 -35.11
N GLU A 6 36.63 41.51 -34.50
CA GLU A 6 35.71 40.47 -34.05
C GLU A 6 34.71 41.09 -33.09
N ARG A 7 33.46 41.30 -33.55
CA ARG A 7 32.40 41.77 -32.67
C ARG A 7 32.21 40.75 -31.54
N PRO A 8 32.28 41.14 -30.27
CA PRO A 8 32.16 40.21 -29.16
C PRO A 8 30.85 39.45 -29.29
N ARG A 9 30.92 38.11 -29.21
CA ARG A 9 29.74 37.25 -29.26
C ARG A 9 28.86 37.62 -28.07
N SER A 10 27.67 38.16 -28.33
CA SER A 10 26.67 38.34 -27.28
C SER A 10 26.37 36.98 -26.62
N VAL A 11 26.69 36.89 -25.32
CA VAL A 11 26.48 35.74 -24.45
C VAL A 11 25.44 36.12 -23.43
N LEU A 12 24.40 35.29 -23.28
CA LEU A 12 23.42 35.40 -22.21
C LEU A 12 23.86 34.43 -21.12
N ARG A 13 24.21 34.93 -19.93
CA ARG A 13 24.61 34.05 -18.83
C ARG A 13 23.37 33.38 -18.25
N LEU A 14 23.53 32.14 -17.80
CA LEU A 14 22.43 31.36 -17.23
C LEU A 14 21.83 32.03 -15.98
N GLY A 15 22.68 32.70 -15.18
CA GLY A 15 22.23 33.51 -14.04
C GLY A 15 21.36 34.71 -14.42
N ASP A 16 21.65 35.39 -15.53
CA ASP A 16 20.85 36.53 -16.01
C ASP A 16 19.47 36.07 -16.50
N ALA A 17 19.41 34.89 -17.15
CA ALA A 17 18.16 34.27 -17.59
C ALA A 17 17.28 33.86 -16.40
N VAL A 18 17.90 33.31 -15.34
CA VAL A 18 17.18 32.93 -14.12
C VAL A 18 16.66 34.16 -13.38
N ALA A 19 17.49 35.18 -13.17
CA ALA A 19 17.11 36.40 -12.47
C ALA A 19 15.97 37.13 -13.18
N THR A 20 16.04 37.27 -14.50
CA THR A 20 14.97 37.87 -15.30
C THR A 20 13.68 37.04 -15.26
N GLY A 21 13.79 35.71 -15.25
CA GLY A 21 12.62 34.83 -15.12
C GLY A 21 11.85 35.03 -13.81
N PHE A 22 12.55 35.13 -12.67
CA PHE A 22 11.90 35.40 -11.39
C PHE A 22 11.17 36.75 -11.36
N THR A 23 11.77 37.80 -11.94
CA THR A 23 11.11 39.12 -12.01
C THR A 23 9.84 39.10 -12.86
N ALA A 24 9.82 38.31 -13.95
CA ALA A 24 8.64 38.14 -14.79
C ALA A 24 7.49 37.43 -14.06
N LEU A 25 7.80 36.46 -13.19
CA LEU A 25 6.83 35.74 -12.36
C LEU A 25 6.19 36.64 -11.30
N ALA A 26 6.99 37.45 -10.62
CA ALA A 26 6.52 38.33 -9.56
C ALA A 26 5.52 39.40 -10.06
N ALA A 27 5.64 39.80 -11.33
CA ALA A 27 4.78 40.82 -11.94
C ALA A 27 3.33 40.35 -12.17
N ARG A 28 3.04 39.04 -12.24
CA ARG A 28 1.71 38.51 -12.60
C ARG A 28 1.26 37.32 -11.76
N LYS A 29 1.15 37.58 -10.45
CA LYS A 29 0.87 36.60 -9.39
C LYS A 29 -0.30 35.65 -9.70
N ALA A 30 -1.47 36.15 -10.10
CA ALA A 30 -2.67 35.32 -10.29
C ALA A 30 -2.53 34.25 -11.39
N ARG A 31 -1.89 34.59 -12.51
CA ARG A 31 -1.73 33.65 -13.66
C ARG A 31 -0.62 32.65 -13.42
N SER A 32 0.51 33.12 -12.88
CA SER A 32 1.60 32.23 -12.48
C SER A 32 1.13 31.24 -11.40
N LEU A 33 0.31 31.68 -10.45
CA LEU A 33 -0.30 30.80 -9.45
C LEU A 33 -1.16 29.70 -10.10
N LEU A 34 -2.02 30.04 -11.06
CA LEU A 34 -2.88 29.05 -11.71
C LEU A 34 -2.07 27.96 -12.45
N SER A 35 -1.02 28.34 -13.17
CA SER A 35 -0.13 27.38 -13.85
C SER A 35 0.71 26.55 -12.88
N ILE A 36 1.24 27.19 -11.83
CA ILE A 36 2.00 26.52 -10.77
C ILE A 36 1.10 25.48 -10.10
N THR A 37 -0.15 25.83 -9.78
CA THR A 37 -1.12 24.90 -9.17
C THR A 37 -1.43 23.72 -10.08
N GLY A 38 -1.62 23.94 -11.38
CA GLY A 38 -1.87 22.85 -12.34
C GLY A 38 -0.74 21.82 -12.36
N ILE A 39 0.51 22.28 -12.43
CA ILE A 39 1.68 21.38 -12.36
C ILE A 39 1.85 20.79 -10.96
N ALA A 40 1.64 21.59 -9.91
CA ALA A 40 1.76 21.12 -8.54
C ALA A 40 0.78 19.99 -8.24
N ILE A 41 -0.48 20.09 -8.68
CA ILE A 41 -1.49 19.03 -8.51
C ILE A 41 -1.10 17.76 -9.29
N ALA A 42 -0.62 17.91 -10.53
CA ALA A 42 -0.19 16.77 -11.34
C ALA A 42 1.00 16.03 -10.72
N VAL A 43 2.02 16.78 -10.28
CA VAL A 43 3.22 16.22 -9.63
C VAL A 43 2.89 15.66 -8.25
N ALA A 44 2.04 16.35 -7.47
CA ALA A 44 1.58 15.85 -6.18
C ALA A 44 0.83 14.53 -6.33
N SER A 45 -0.05 14.42 -7.33
CA SER A 45 -0.76 13.18 -7.65
C SER A 45 0.21 12.04 -7.99
N LEU A 46 1.21 12.31 -8.83
CA LEU A 46 2.20 11.30 -9.23
C LEU A 46 3.07 10.83 -8.05
N VAL A 47 3.57 11.77 -7.24
CA VAL A 47 4.37 11.45 -6.04
C VAL A 47 3.52 10.72 -5.00
N CYS A 48 2.27 11.16 -4.80
CA CYS A 48 1.34 10.53 -3.87
C CYS A 48 1.06 9.07 -4.26
N VAL A 49 0.66 8.83 -5.50
CA VAL A 49 0.36 7.48 -6.01
C VAL A 49 1.56 6.54 -5.87
N THR A 50 2.74 6.99 -6.30
CA THR A 50 3.94 6.15 -6.25
C THR A 50 4.46 5.95 -4.83
N GLY A 51 4.35 6.95 -3.95
CA GLY A 51 4.70 6.85 -2.54
C GLY A 51 3.76 5.94 -1.75
N LEU A 52 2.44 6.07 -1.96
CA LEU A 52 1.44 5.19 -1.37
C LEU A 52 1.63 3.73 -1.83
N ALA A 53 1.90 3.53 -3.12
CA ALA A 53 2.20 2.22 -3.66
C ALA A 53 3.44 1.59 -3.01
N ALA A 54 4.53 2.36 -2.86
CA ALA A 54 5.76 1.89 -2.24
C ALA A 54 5.57 1.57 -0.74
N SER A 55 4.84 2.43 -0.02
CA SER A 55 4.50 2.23 1.40
C SER A 55 3.68 0.97 1.60
N ALA A 56 2.63 0.80 0.79
CA ALA A 56 1.80 -0.40 0.78
C ALA A 56 2.61 -1.65 0.40
N GLN A 57 3.48 -1.58 -0.60
CA GLN A 57 4.32 -2.71 -1.00
C GLN A 57 5.26 -3.13 0.13
N ALA A 58 5.87 -2.16 0.83
CA ALA A 58 6.72 -2.47 1.97
C ALA A 58 5.94 -3.10 3.14
N ALA A 59 4.73 -2.64 3.42
CA ALA A 59 3.86 -3.27 4.41
C ALA A 59 3.55 -4.74 4.04
N LEU A 60 3.29 -5.01 2.77
CA LEU A 60 3.06 -6.38 2.29
C LEU A 60 4.35 -7.23 2.32
N ILE A 61 5.52 -6.68 2.01
CA ILE A 61 6.80 -7.41 2.11
C ILE A 61 7.13 -7.74 3.57
N ASP A 62 6.92 -6.79 4.47
CA ASP A 62 7.13 -6.98 5.91
C ASP A 62 6.16 -8.04 6.47
N GLN A 63 4.90 -8.04 6.01
CA GLN A 63 3.95 -9.10 6.31
C GLN A 63 4.40 -10.46 5.73
N LEU A 64 4.89 -10.49 4.50
CA LEU A 64 5.42 -11.70 3.88
C LEU A 64 6.64 -12.24 4.65
N GLY A 65 7.48 -11.37 5.21
CA GLY A 65 8.59 -11.79 6.06
C GLY A 65 8.14 -12.48 7.36
N ARG A 66 7.01 -12.05 7.94
CA ARG A 66 6.45 -12.66 9.17
C ARG A 66 5.69 -13.95 8.92
N ASP A 67 4.92 -14.00 7.83
CA ASP A 67 3.93 -15.06 7.58
C ASP A 67 4.26 -15.94 6.36
N GLY A 68 5.29 -15.59 5.60
CA GLY A 68 5.62 -16.25 4.32
C GLY A 68 6.11 -17.69 4.45
N ASN A 69 6.49 -18.11 5.66
CA ASN A 69 6.86 -19.49 5.94
C ASN A 69 5.76 -20.29 6.66
N LEU A 70 4.59 -19.70 6.89
CA LEU A 70 3.42 -20.39 7.43
C LEU A 70 2.69 -21.09 6.28
N LEU A 71 2.39 -22.38 6.44
CA LEU A 71 1.52 -23.13 5.54
C LEU A 71 0.34 -23.66 6.34
N THR A 72 -0.81 -23.72 5.68
CA THR A 72 -2.03 -24.25 6.30
C THR A 72 -2.55 -25.41 5.47
N VAL A 73 -2.90 -26.50 6.15
CA VAL A 73 -3.41 -27.72 5.54
C VAL A 73 -4.79 -28.04 6.09
N ALA A 74 -5.75 -28.32 5.21
CA ALA A 74 -7.07 -28.82 5.60
C ALA A 74 -7.54 -29.90 4.63
N ALA A 75 -8.41 -30.81 5.11
CA ALA A 75 -9.17 -31.68 4.23
C ALA A 75 -10.48 -30.98 3.90
N GLY A 76 -10.67 -30.61 2.62
CA GLY A 76 -11.70 -29.70 2.07
C GLY A 76 -12.91 -29.36 2.95
N GLN A 77 -14.12 -29.61 2.44
CA GLN A 77 -15.36 -29.45 3.20
C GLN A 77 -16.34 -30.56 2.82
N THR A 78 -17.19 -30.95 3.75
CA THR A 78 -18.33 -31.83 3.47
C THR A 78 -19.38 -31.09 2.65
N PHE A 79 -20.33 -31.83 2.08
CA PHE A 79 -21.48 -31.24 1.36
C PHE A 79 -22.30 -30.28 2.24
N SER A 80 -22.26 -30.44 3.56
CA SER A 80 -22.90 -29.55 4.53
C SER A 80 -22.08 -28.31 4.89
N GLY A 81 -20.91 -28.10 4.27
CA GLY A 81 -20.01 -26.97 4.52
C GLY A 81 -19.13 -27.10 5.76
N ASN A 82 -19.11 -28.27 6.43
CA ASN A 82 -18.27 -28.49 7.61
C ASN A 82 -16.85 -28.91 7.17
N PRO A 83 -15.79 -28.45 7.85
CA PRO A 83 -14.43 -28.92 7.59
C PRO A 83 -14.34 -30.44 7.73
N THR A 84 -13.62 -31.10 6.83
CA THR A 84 -13.43 -32.55 6.93
C THR A 84 -12.33 -32.86 7.95
N PRO A 85 -12.51 -33.83 8.85
CA PRO A 85 -11.45 -34.23 9.77
C PRO A 85 -10.23 -34.77 9.01
N LEU A 86 -9.04 -34.39 9.45
CA LEU A 86 -7.77 -34.92 8.95
C LEU A 86 -7.47 -36.28 9.60
N PRO A 87 -6.67 -37.15 8.94
CA PRO A 87 -6.21 -38.38 9.57
C PRO A 87 -5.50 -38.09 10.90
N PRO A 88 -5.70 -38.89 11.96
CA PRO A 88 -5.09 -38.64 13.27
C PRO A 88 -3.55 -38.68 13.24
N THR A 89 -2.97 -39.33 12.23
CA THR A 89 -1.52 -39.37 12.01
C THR A 89 -0.97 -38.14 11.29
N ALA A 90 -1.83 -37.31 10.69
CA ALA A 90 -1.41 -36.23 9.79
C ALA A 90 -0.45 -35.25 10.46
N GLU A 91 -0.76 -34.79 11.67
CA GLU A 91 0.10 -33.84 12.38
C GLU A 91 1.48 -34.43 12.69
N THR A 92 1.53 -35.70 13.12
CA THR A 92 2.78 -36.40 13.40
C THR A 92 3.62 -36.58 12.13
N MET A 93 2.98 -36.89 11.01
CA MET A 93 3.65 -37.05 9.72
C MET A 93 4.18 -35.70 9.19
N VAL A 94 3.40 -34.62 9.32
CA VAL A 94 3.84 -33.26 8.96
C VAL A 94 5.05 -32.83 9.80
N ARG A 95 5.03 -33.12 11.10
CA ARG A 95 6.15 -32.82 12.00
C ARG A 95 7.43 -33.58 11.66
N ALA A 96 7.32 -34.72 10.96
CA ALA A 96 8.46 -35.52 10.52
C ALA A 96 9.11 -35.00 9.22
N ILE A 97 8.50 -34.03 8.52
CA ILE A 97 9.07 -33.43 7.31
C ILE A 97 10.29 -32.57 7.71
N PRO A 98 11.53 -32.86 7.24
CA PRO A 98 12.72 -32.24 7.82
C PRO A 98 12.78 -30.70 7.79
N PRO A 99 12.34 -30.00 6.72
CA PRO A 99 12.32 -28.54 6.71
C PRO A 99 11.18 -27.91 7.54
N VAL A 100 10.31 -28.70 8.18
CA VAL A 100 9.26 -28.18 9.05
C VAL A 100 9.83 -27.89 10.44
N THR A 101 9.71 -26.63 10.85
CA THR A 101 10.28 -26.10 12.10
C THR A 101 9.28 -26.11 13.26
N ALA A 102 7.98 -25.96 12.96
CA ALA A 102 6.93 -25.97 13.97
C ALA A 102 5.59 -26.43 13.37
N VAL A 103 4.76 -27.09 14.18
CA VAL A 103 3.45 -27.61 13.78
C VAL A 103 2.48 -27.45 14.95
N THR A 104 1.26 -27.03 14.63
CA THR A 104 0.12 -26.98 15.53
C THR A 104 -1.15 -27.40 14.79
N ALA A 105 -2.13 -27.94 15.51
CA ALA A 105 -3.42 -28.31 14.95
C ALA A 105 -4.57 -27.56 15.62
N VAL A 106 -5.64 -27.37 14.85
CA VAL A 106 -6.96 -27.00 15.37
C VAL A 106 -8.01 -27.97 14.85
N GLY A 107 -9.02 -28.21 15.68
CA GLY A 107 -10.20 -28.99 15.33
C GLY A 107 -11.46 -28.18 15.55
N THR A 108 -12.37 -28.25 14.58
CA THR A 108 -13.70 -27.66 14.75
C THR A 108 -14.50 -28.54 15.69
N VAL A 109 -15.00 -27.98 16.79
CA VAL A 109 -15.87 -28.72 17.71
C VAL A 109 -17.29 -28.73 17.11
N PRO A 110 -17.83 -29.89 16.69
CA PRO A 110 -19.13 -29.94 16.04
C PRO A 110 -20.24 -29.47 16.98
N ASP A 111 -21.23 -28.75 16.43
CA ASP A 111 -22.45 -28.31 17.10
C ASP A 111 -22.26 -27.41 18.35
N ALA A 112 -21.03 -27.11 18.72
CA ALA A 112 -20.73 -26.22 19.84
C ALA A 112 -21.06 -24.77 19.48
N THR A 113 -21.85 -24.13 20.34
CA THR A 113 -22.28 -22.74 20.15
C THR A 113 -21.65 -21.83 21.18
N VAL A 114 -21.27 -20.62 20.75
CA VAL A 114 -20.70 -19.57 21.62
C VAL A 114 -21.69 -18.43 21.72
N ARG A 115 -21.95 -17.97 22.95
CA ARG A 115 -22.86 -16.86 23.22
C ARG A 115 -22.29 -15.96 24.29
N ARG A 116 -22.73 -14.70 24.29
CA ARG A 116 -22.33 -13.72 25.31
C ARG A 116 -22.86 -14.11 26.70
N THR A 117 -24.08 -14.63 26.76
CA THR A 117 -24.73 -15.11 28.00
C THR A 117 -25.66 -16.28 27.68
N ASP A 118 -26.09 -16.99 28.72
CA ASP A 118 -27.04 -18.09 28.65
C ASP A 118 -28.46 -17.64 28.24
N ALA A 119 -28.79 -16.35 28.43
CA ALA A 119 -30.06 -15.74 28.04
C ALA A 119 -30.26 -15.59 26.53
N ILE A 120 -29.20 -15.66 25.72
CA ILE A 120 -29.28 -15.58 24.25
C ILE A 120 -29.73 -16.94 23.69
N PRO A 121 -30.70 -17.04 22.77
CA PRO A 121 -31.10 -18.31 22.17
C PRO A 121 -29.93 -19.08 21.54
N ALA A 122 -29.89 -20.41 21.70
CA ALA A 122 -28.80 -21.27 21.23
C ALA A 122 -28.55 -21.19 19.70
N LEU A 123 -29.58 -20.86 18.93
CA LEU A 123 -29.50 -20.71 17.47
C LEU A 123 -28.89 -19.36 17.02
N GLN A 124 -28.67 -18.41 17.94
CA GLN A 124 -28.08 -17.10 17.65
C GLN A 124 -26.59 -17.10 18.03
N THR A 125 -25.77 -17.65 17.15
CA THR A 125 -24.32 -17.83 17.36
C THR A 125 -23.46 -16.67 16.83
N ASN A 126 -24.06 -15.71 16.12
CA ASN A 126 -23.36 -14.63 15.42
C ASN A 126 -22.24 -15.12 14.47
N GLY A 127 -22.35 -16.36 13.96
CA GLY A 127 -21.35 -16.96 13.08
C GLY A 127 -20.05 -17.37 13.78
N ILE A 128 -20.01 -17.34 15.11
CA ILE A 128 -18.82 -17.69 15.88
C ILE A 128 -18.73 -19.21 16.01
N THR A 129 -17.56 -19.75 15.66
CA THR A 129 -17.27 -21.18 15.76
C THR A 129 -16.45 -21.50 17.00
N VAL A 130 -16.50 -22.75 17.48
CA VAL A 130 -15.59 -23.22 18.54
C VAL A 130 -14.48 -24.03 17.90
N LEU A 131 -13.24 -23.61 18.16
CA LEU A 131 -12.05 -24.32 17.73
C LEU A 131 -11.32 -24.88 18.94
N ALA A 132 -11.09 -26.19 18.94
CA ALA A 132 -10.15 -26.84 19.84
C ALA A 132 -8.73 -26.63 19.30
N ALA A 133 -7.89 -25.91 20.04
CA ALA A 133 -6.53 -25.58 19.63
C ALA A 133 -5.50 -26.30 20.50
N GLU A 134 -4.40 -26.71 19.88
CA GLU A 134 -3.26 -27.22 20.62
C GLU A 134 -2.57 -26.13 21.47
N PRO A 135 -1.88 -26.50 22.56
CA PRO A 135 -1.10 -25.57 23.38
C PRO A 135 0.03 -24.86 22.62
N SER A 136 0.49 -25.45 21.51
CA SER A 136 1.52 -24.90 20.62
C SER A 136 0.98 -23.76 19.74
N PHE A 137 -0.34 -23.59 19.64
CA PHE A 137 -1.00 -22.72 18.67
C PHE A 137 -0.49 -21.29 18.68
N GLY A 138 -0.45 -20.65 19.85
CA GLY A 138 0.03 -19.27 19.96
C GLY A 138 1.47 -19.08 19.51
N ALA A 139 2.35 -20.07 19.79
CA ALA A 139 3.75 -20.02 19.39
C ALA A 139 3.92 -20.18 17.87
N VAL A 140 3.20 -21.14 17.26
CA VAL A 140 3.29 -21.41 15.82
C VAL A 140 2.65 -20.30 15.01
N MET A 141 1.47 -19.83 15.40
CA MET A 141 0.79 -18.74 14.67
C MET A 141 1.50 -17.41 14.87
N SER A 142 2.17 -17.21 16.01
CA SER A 142 2.82 -15.93 16.37
C SER A 142 1.86 -14.73 16.33
N THR A 143 0.56 -14.99 16.46
CA THR A 143 -0.47 -13.95 16.47
C THR A 143 -0.35 -13.11 17.74
N PRO A 144 -0.18 -11.78 17.65
CA PRO A 144 -0.16 -10.92 18.82
C PRO A 144 -1.47 -10.98 19.60
N LEU A 145 -1.43 -10.59 20.87
CA LEU A 145 -2.62 -10.43 21.72
C LEU A 145 -3.02 -8.96 21.78
N VAL A 146 -4.31 -8.66 21.68
CA VAL A 146 -4.86 -7.35 22.03
C VAL A 146 -4.93 -7.22 23.55
N ALA A 147 -5.36 -8.29 24.23
CA ALA A 147 -5.52 -8.31 25.67
C ALA A 147 -5.33 -9.74 26.23
N GLY A 148 -4.92 -9.81 27.50
CA GLY A 148 -4.83 -11.07 28.25
C GLY A 148 -3.65 -11.96 27.84
N ARG A 149 -3.87 -13.28 27.81
CA ARG A 149 -2.85 -14.29 27.48
C ARG A 149 -3.35 -15.30 26.45
N ALA A 150 -2.41 -15.91 25.73
CA ALA A 150 -2.70 -17.01 24.82
C ALA A 150 -3.03 -18.30 25.56
N LEU A 151 -3.61 -19.27 24.85
CA LEU A 151 -3.74 -20.64 25.35
C LEU A 151 -2.34 -21.21 25.60
N ASP A 152 -2.09 -21.65 26.82
CA ASP A 152 -0.82 -22.20 27.27
C ASP A 152 -1.03 -23.60 27.88
N ARG A 153 -0.01 -24.14 28.56
CA ARG A 153 -0.12 -25.45 29.21
C ARG A 153 -1.12 -25.46 30.38
N VAL A 154 -1.42 -24.32 31.00
CA VAL A 154 -2.37 -24.22 32.11
C VAL A 154 -3.80 -24.40 31.59
N ALA A 155 -4.09 -23.90 30.39
CA ALA A 155 -5.36 -24.08 29.71
C ALA A 155 -5.72 -25.55 29.41
N GLN A 156 -4.79 -26.49 29.56
CA GLN A 156 -5.08 -27.94 29.44
C GLN A 156 -5.86 -28.50 30.63
N ALA A 157 -5.74 -27.85 31.80
CA ALA A 157 -6.36 -28.33 33.04
C ALA A 157 -7.73 -27.68 33.28
N TYR A 158 -7.90 -26.42 32.88
CA TYR A 158 -9.06 -25.59 33.22
C TYR A 158 -9.84 -25.15 31.97
N PRO A 159 -11.17 -25.01 32.05
CA PRO A 159 -11.98 -24.48 30.96
C PRO A 159 -11.72 -22.98 30.81
N GLU A 160 -10.94 -22.61 29.81
CA GLU A 160 -10.61 -21.24 29.46
C GLU A 160 -10.79 -21.04 27.95
N VAL A 161 -11.11 -19.81 27.56
CA VAL A 161 -11.29 -19.46 26.15
C VAL A 161 -10.47 -18.24 25.77
N VAL A 162 -9.87 -18.30 24.59
CA VAL A 162 -9.26 -17.16 23.91
C VAL A 162 -10.11 -16.83 22.69
N LEU A 163 -10.48 -15.56 22.52
CA LEU A 163 -11.33 -15.14 21.41
C LEU A 163 -10.48 -14.61 20.26
N GLY A 164 -10.86 -14.94 19.02
CA GLY A 164 -10.47 -14.17 17.85
C GLY A 164 -10.97 -12.73 17.93
N PHE A 165 -10.39 -11.83 17.13
CA PHE A 165 -10.73 -10.41 17.22
C PHE A 165 -12.17 -10.14 16.81
N SER A 166 -12.60 -10.69 15.67
CA SER A 166 -13.97 -10.55 15.16
C SER A 166 -14.98 -11.26 16.07
N ALA A 167 -14.64 -12.43 16.61
CA ALA A 167 -15.46 -13.12 17.61
C ALA A 167 -15.67 -12.27 18.88
N ALA A 168 -14.62 -11.63 19.40
CA ALA A 168 -14.72 -10.75 20.56
C ALA A 168 -15.62 -9.54 20.28
N GLN A 169 -15.49 -8.90 19.11
CA GLN A 169 -16.34 -7.79 18.71
C GLN A 169 -17.81 -8.20 18.56
N ASN A 170 -18.08 -9.33 17.92
CA ASN A 170 -19.43 -9.87 17.72
C ASN A 170 -20.11 -10.27 19.04
N LEU A 171 -19.33 -10.51 20.09
CA LEU A 171 -19.81 -10.75 21.46
C LEU A 171 -19.89 -9.46 22.31
N GLY A 172 -19.45 -8.31 21.77
CA GLY A 172 -19.38 -7.05 22.51
C GLY A 172 -18.34 -7.09 23.64
N ILE A 173 -17.17 -7.67 23.35
CA ILE A 173 -16.03 -7.79 24.27
C ILE A 173 -14.88 -6.94 23.72
N ASP A 174 -14.70 -5.74 24.26
CA ASP A 174 -13.61 -4.83 23.92
C ASP A 174 -12.46 -4.85 24.96
N ARG A 175 -12.73 -5.35 26.17
CA ARG A 175 -11.79 -5.37 27.29
C ARG A 175 -11.96 -6.61 28.18
N LEU A 176 -10.89 -6.95 28.91
CA LEU A 176 -10.85 -8.06 29.87
C LEU A 176 -10.68 -7.51 31.29
N ASP A 177 -11.76 -7.53 32.07
CA ASP A 177 -11.79 -6.98 33.44
C ASP A 177 -11.71 -8.09 34.52
N GLY A 178 -11.21 -9.28 34.16
CA GLY A 178 -11.07 -10.45 35.05
C GLY A 178 -12.36 -11.22 35.35
N GLY A 179 -13.53 -10.61 35.14
CA GLY A 179 -14.86 -11.26 35.23
C GLY A 179 -15.50 -11.59 33.87
N THR A 180 -14.80 -11.31 32.76
CA THR A 180 -15.34 -11.52 31.41
C THR A 180 -15.48 -13.01 31.13
N ALA A 181 -16.69 -13.47 30.85
CA ALA A 181 -17.00 -14.85 30.48
C ALA A 181 -17.93 -14.90 29.26
N VAL A 182 -17.97 -16.07 28.63
CA VAL A 182 -18.89 -16.42 27.54
C VAL A 182 -19.52 -17.78 27.83
N THR A 183 -20.69 -18.03 27.27
CA THR A 183 -21.36 -19.33 27.40
C THR A 183 -21.01 -20.20 26.20
N ILE A 184 -20.41 -21.36 26.44
CA ILE A 184 -20.11 -22.39 25.44
C ILE A 184 -20.82 -23.67 25.85
N ASP A 185 -21.69 -24.19 24.98
CA ASP A 185 -22.50 -25.39 25.23
C ASP A 185 -23.23 -25.39 26.59
N GLY A 186 -23.77 -24.22 26.96
CA GLY A 186 -24.52 -24.02 28.22
C GLY A 186 -23.67 -23.83 29.48
N ALA A 187 -22.35 -24.03 29.43
CA ALA A 187 -21.43 -23.75 30.53
C ALA A 187 -20.80 -22.36 30.41
N SER A 188 -20.42 -21.74 31.53
CA SER A 188 -19.72 -20.45 31.56
C SER A 188 -18.20 -20.65 31.50
N TRP A 189 -17.54 -19.98 30.55
CA TRP A 189 -16.11 -20.08 30.27
C TRP A 189 -15.44 -18.70 30.45
N PRO A 190 -14.44 -18.56 31.33
CA PRO A 190 -13.67 -17.33 31.48
C PRO A 190 -12.88 -17.02 30.20
N VAL A 191 -13.01 -15.79 29.73
CA VAL A 191 -12.23 -15.26 28.61
C VAL A 191 -10.88 -14.76 29.13
N VAL A 192 -9.81 -15.44 28.74
CA VAL A 192 -8.45 -15.15 29.23
C VAL A 192 -7.59 -14.35 28.26
N GLY A 193 -8.02 -14.24 27.00
CA GLY A 193 -7.28 -13.50 25.98
C GLY A 193 -8.13 -13.15 24.76
N ILE A 194 -7.69 -12.11 24.05
CA ILE A 194 -8.22 -11.69 22.75
C ILE A 194 -7.04 -11.59 21.79
N LEU A 195 -7.09 -12.35 20.69
CA LEU A 195 -6.09 -12.29 19.63
C LEU A 195 -6.20 -10.99 18.83
N ALA A 196 -5.07 -10.53 18.30
CA ALA A 196 -5.05 -9.50 17.28
C ALA A 196 -5.64 -10.04 15.95
N PRO A 197 -6.19 -9.17 15.10
CA PRO A 197 -6.77 -9.58 13.83
C PRO A 197 -5.78 -10.40 13.00
N SER A 198 -6.18 -11.61 12.61
CA SER A 198 -5.37 -12.46 11.73
C SER A 198 -5.89 -12.39 10.30
N THR A 199 -5.10 -11.84 9.38
CA THR A 199 -5.43 -11.86 7.95
C THR A 199 -5.06 -13.18 7.27
N VAL A 200 -4.35 -14.05 7.99
CA VAL A 200 -3.77 -15.28 7.45
C VAL A 200 -4.63 -16.51 7.76
N ALA A 201 -5.32 -16.48 8.90
CA ALA A 201 -6.27 -17.50 9.31
C ALA A 201 -7.60 -16.86 9.73
N PRO A 202 -8.45 -16.42 8.77
CA PRO A 202 -9.73 -15.78 9.06
C PRO A 202 -10.63 -16.61 9.98
N GLU A 203 -10.62 -17.93 9.83
CA GLU A 203 -11.36 -18.87 10.68
C GLU A 203 -10.98 -18.79 12.16
N VAL A 204 -9.76 -18.35 12.49
CA VAL A 204 -9.31 -18.13 13.87
C VAL A 204 -9.88 -16.81 14.41
N ASP A 205 -10.07 -15.82 13.54
CA ASP A 205 -10.57 -14.50 13.91
C ASP A 205 -12.06 -14.52 14.30
N ASP A 206 -12.82 -15.42 13.65
CA ASP A 206 -14.24 -15.68 13.89
C ASP A 206 -14.49 -16.81 14.91
N ALA A 207 -13.47 -17.25 15.64
CA ALA A 207 -13.56 -18.39 16.55
C ALA A 207 -13.37 -18.06 18.03
N ALA A 208 -13.99 -18.88 18.87
CA ALA A 208 -13.65 -19.07 20.27
C ALA A 208 -12.71 -20.28 20.38
N LEU A 209 -11.47 -20.03 20.80
CA LEU A 209 -10.42 -21.05 20.92
C LEU A 209 -10.41 -21.61 22.33
N VAL A 210 -10.59 -22.92 22.44
CA VAL A 210 -10.49 -23.69 23.69
C VAL A 210 -9.36 -24.69 23.58
N SER A 211 -8.82 -25.15 24.71
CA SER A 211 -7.73 -26.14 24.68
C SER A 211 -8.22 -27.52 24.22
N PHE A 212 -7.43 -28.18 23.38
CA PHE A 212 -7.71 -29.51 22.83
C PHE A 212 -8.14 -30.55 23.89
N PRO A 213 -7.40 -30.76 25.01
CA PRO A 213 -7.78 -31.74 26.02
C PRO A 213 -9.09 -31.38 26.75
N VAL A 214 -9.37 -30.08 26.90
CA VAL A 214 -10.59 -29.60 27.54
C VAL A 214 -11.79 -29.80 26.63
N ALA A 215 -11.65 -29.55 25.33
CA ALA A 215 -12.70 -29.80 24.34
C ALA A 215 -13.12 -31.27 24.32
N VAL A 216 -12.15 -32.20 24.35
CA VAL A 216 -12.45 -33.65 24.41
C VAL A 216 -13.24 -34.00 25.68
N ARG A 217 -12.83 -33.45 26.82
CA ARG A 217 -13.42 -33.77 28.13
C ARG A 217 -14.80 -33.14 28.35
N LEU A 218 -15.01 -31.90 27.92
CA LEU A 218 -16.17 -31.09 28.29
C LEU A 218 -17.12 -30.81 27.13
N LEU A 219 -16.64 -30.85 25.88
CA LEU A 219 -17.44 -30.53 24.68
C LEU A 219 -17.64 -31.75 23.77
N HIS A 220 -17.34 -32.96 24.26
CA HIS A 220 -17.47 -34.22 23.50
C HIS A 220 -16.75 -34.21 22.15
N PHE A 221 -15.67 -33.42 22.05
CA PHE A 221 -14.87 -33.35 20.85
C PHE A 221 -14.14 -34.69 20.61
N ASP A 222 -14.16 -35.17 19.38
CA ASP A 222 -13.59 -36.47 18.98
C ASP A 222 -12.05 -36.49 18.98
N GLY A 223 -11.43 -35.32 19.11
CA GLY A 223 -9.99 -35.15 19.11
C GLY A 223 -9.38 -35.09 17.71
N THR A 224 -10.20 -34.94 16.65
CA THR A 224 -9.71 -34.94 15.28
C THR A 224 -9.45 -33.53 14.78
N ALA A 225 -8.20 -33.24 14.40
CA ALA A 225 -7.87 -31.96 13.79
C ALA A 225 -8.61 -31.80 12.45
N THR A 226 -9.16 -30.63 12.19
CA THR A 226 -9.72 -30.26 10.88
C THR A 226 -8.72 -29.46 10.06
N ARG A 227 -7.71 -28.89 10.73
CA ARG A 227 -6.72 -28.02 10.10
C ARG A 227 -5.38 -28.05 10.84
N ILE A 228 -4.30 -28.05 10.07
CA ILE A 228 -2.92 -28.01 10.57
C ILE A 228 -2.27 -26.73 10.09
N TYR A 229 -1.61 -26.02 11.01
CA TYR A 229 -0.74 -24.90 10.69
C TYR A 229 0.71 -25.32 10.96
N LEU A 230 1.59 -25.02 10.03
CA LEU A 230 3.00 -25.36 10.14
C LEU A 230 3.89 -24.22 9.66
N ARG A 231 5.09 -24.11 10.26
CA ARG A 231 6.15 -23.23 9.78
C ARG A 231 7.25 -24.05 9.14
N ALA A 232 7.61 -23.71 7.90
CA ALA A 232 8.75 -24.30 7.21
C ALA A 232 9.98 -23.38 7.27
N ASP A 233 11.14 -23.94 6.93
CA ASP A 233 12.30 -23.18 6.51
C ASP A 233 11.90 -22.28 5.32
N PRO A 234 12.09 -20.94 5.40
CA PRO A 234 11.74 -20.00 4.34
C PRO A 234 12.27 -20.40 2.96
N ASP A 235 13.46 -21.01 2.89
CA ASP A 235 14.09 -21.39 1.61
C ASP A 235 13.53 -22.70 1.03
N GLN A 236 12.73 -23.44 1.80
CA GLN A 236 12.23 -24.76 1.44
C GLN A 236 10.70 -24.86 1.47
N VAL A 237 9.98 -23.73 1.62
CA VAL A 237 8.50 -23.67 1.65
C VAL A 237 7.89 -24.40 0.44
N ALA A 238 8.41 -24.16 -0.76
CA ALA A 238 7.89 -24.80 -1.98
C ALA A 238 8.12 -26.31 -2.02
N ALA A 239 9.23 -26.79 -1.45
CA ALA A 239 9.51 -28.22 -1.36
C ALA A 239 8.60 -28.91 -0.34
N VAL A 240 8.33 -28.25 0.79
CA VAL A 240 7.37 -28.73 1.81
C VAL A 240 5.96 -28.78 1.22
N ASP A 241 5.51 -27.69 0.58
CA ASP A 241 4.21 -27.59 -0.08
C ASP A 241 3.95 -28.75 -1.06
N ALA A 242 4.94 -29.12 -1.86
CA ALA A 242 4.81 -30.20 -2.85
C ALA A 242 4.61 -31.60 -2.23
N VAL A 243 5.12 -31.85 -1.01
CA VAL A 243 5.03 -33.16 -0.36
C VAL A 243 3.91 -33.25 0.68
N LEU A 244 3.36 -32.10 1.12
CA LEU A 244 2.35 -32.03 2.17
C LEU A 244 1.08 -32.85 1.87
N PRO A 245 0.44 -32.76 0.69
CA PRO A 245 -0.79 -33.53 0.41
C PRO A 245 -0.58 -35.04 0.56
N PHE A 246 0.53 -35.55 0.01
CA PHE A 246 0.90 -36.97 0.06
C PHE A 246 1.32 -37.43 1.46
N THR A 247 1.83 -36.51 2.28
CA THR A 247 2.23 -36.81 3.66
C THR A 247 1.02 -36.82 4.60
N VAL A 248 0.06 -35.91 4.39
CA VAL A 248 -1.11 -35.75 5.24
C VAL A 248 -2.17 -36.81 4.97
N SER A 249 -2.41 -37.12 3.70
CA SER A 249 -3.37 -38.15 3.28
C SER A 249 -2.80 -38.96 2.10
N PRO A 250 -1.96 -39.97 2.35
CA PRO A 250 -1.39 -40.80 1.28
C PRO A 250 -2.44 -41.49 0.40
N GLN A 251 -3.61 -41.81 0.96
CA GLN A 251 -4.69 -42.49 0.25
C GLN A 251 -5.52 -41.55 -0.64
N GLN A 252 -5.59 -40.25 -0.29
CA GLN A 252 -6.39 -39.24 -0.98
C GLN A 252 -5.68 -37.87 -0.93
N PRO A 253 -4.51 -37.73 -1.57
CA PRO A 253 -3.76 -36.47 -1.55
C PRO A 253 -4.54 -35.33 -2.20
N GLU A 254 -5.38 -35.61 -3.20
CA GLU A 254 -6.23 -34.63 -3.87
C GLU A 254 -7.33 -34.02 -2.98
N ALA A 255 -7.67 -34.66 -1.86
CA ALA A 255 -8.63 -34.14 -0.89
C ALA A 255 -7.99 -33.13 0.10
N VAL A 256 -6.66 -33.01 0.09
CA VAL A 256 -5.89 -32.14 0.96
C VAL A 256 -5.63 -30.80 0.25
N GLU A 257 -6.16 -29.73 0.81
CA GLU A 257 -5.88 -28.37 0.37
C GLU A 257 -4.74 -27.79 1.19
N VAL A 258 -3.66 -27.40 0.52
CA VAL A 258 -2.56 -26.64 1.11
C VAL A 258 -2.68 -25.19 0.67
N ARG A 259 -2.67 -24.29 1.64
CA ARG A 259 -2.76 -22.84 1.42
C ARG A 259 -1.50 -22.18 1.94
N ARG A 260 -0.95 -21.28 1.11
CA ARG A 260 0.17 -20.43 1.47
C ARG A 260 -0.29 -18.97 1.54
N PRO A 261 -0.08 -18.28 2.68
CA PRO A 261 -0.38 -16.86 2.80
C PRO A 261 0.41 -16.03 1.76
N SER A 262 1.59 -16.50 1.37
CA SER A 262 2.44 -15.90 0.34
C SER A 262 1.76 -15.76 -1.01
N ASP A 263 0.91 -16.70 -1.42
CA ASP A 263 0.26 -16.68 -2.73
C ASP A 263 -0.83 -15.60 -2.78
N ILE A 264 -1.62 -15.49 -1.70
CA ILE A 264 -2.63 -14.45 -1.52
C ILE A 264 -1.96 -13.08 -1.52
N LEU A 265 -0.83 -12.96 -0.83
CA LEU A 265 -0.09 -11.72 -0.70
C LEU A 265 0.54 -11.30 -2.03
N THR A 266 1.11 -12.25 -2.78
CA THR A 266 1.64 -12.03 -4.13
C THR A 266 0.54 -11.57 -5.09
N ALA A 267 -0.65 -12.20 -5.04
CA ALA A 267 -1.79 -11.77 -5.84
C ALA A 267 -2.24 -10.34 -5.50
N ARG A 268 -2.24 -9.95 -4.21
CA ARG A 268 -2.52 -8.57 -3.78
C ARG A 268 -1.48 -7.58 -4.30
N ILE A 269 -0.20 -7.92 -4.28
CA ILE A 269 0.88 -7.10 -4.85
C ILE A 269 0.65 -6.90 -6.35
N ALA A 270 0.37 -7.99 -7.09
CA ALA A 270 0.08 -7.93 -8.52
C ALA A 270 -1.13 -7.03 -8.84
N ALA A 271 -2.22 -7.17 -8.08
CA ALA A 271 -3.41 -6.34 -8.23
C ALA A 271 -3.13 -4.85 -7.93
N LYS A 272 -2.42 -4.55 -6.82
CA LYS A 272 -2.03 -3.16 -6.49
C LYS A 272 -1.16 -2.55 -7.60
N ASN A 273 -0.18 -3.29 -8.13
CA ASN A 273 0.68 -2.81 -9.21
C ASN A 273 -0.10 -2.47 -10.49
N ALA A 274 -1.15 -3.22 -10.82
CA ALA A 274 -2.01 -2.91 -11.96
C ALA A 274 -2.70 -1.54 -11.81
N PHE A 275 -3.19 -1.21 -10.60
CA PHE A 275 -3.80 0.09 -10.32
C PHE A 275 -2.78 1.24 -10.37
N VAL A 276 -1.55 1.02 -9.90
CA VAL A 276 -0.49 2.05 -9.97
C VAL A 276 -0.24 2.50 -11.41
N GLY A 277 -0.18 1.56 -12.36
CA GLY A 277 -0.02 1.89 -13.78
C GLY A 277 -1.12 2.80 -14.32
N LEU A 278 -2.39 2.52 -13.96
CA LEU A 278 -3.53 3.34 -14.33
C LEU A 278 -3.42 4.76 -13.75
N TYR A 279 -3.09 4.88 -12.46
CA TYR A 279 -2.96 6.16 -11.78
C TYR A 279 -1.78 7.00 -12.30
N VAL A 280 -0.66 6.37 -12.66
CA VAL A 280 0.47 7.04 -13.30
C VAL A 280 0.06 7.60 -14.67
N ALA A 281 -0.72 6.85 -15.45
CA ALA A 281 -1.24 7.34 -16.73
C ALA A 281 -2.18 8.55 -16.55
N LEU A 282 -3.07 8.51 -15.56
CA LEU A 282 -3.93 9.64 -15.18
C LEU A 282 -3.10 10.87 -14.75
N ALA A 283 -2.06 10.66 -13.94
CA ALA A 283 -1.15 11.73 -13.53
C ALA A 283 -0.38 12.32 -14.72
N ALA A 284 0.02 11.51 -15.70
CA ALA A 284 0.64 11.98 -16.93
C ALA A 284 -0.31 12.86 -17.75
N VAL A 285 -1.59 12.49 -17.87
CA VAL A 285 -2.61 13.33 -18.52
C VAL A 285 -2.81 14.64 -17.76
N ALA A 286 -2.90 14.60 -16.42
CA ALA A 286 -3.00 15.80 -15.60
C ALA A 286 -1.78 16.72 -15.78
N LEU A 287 -0.58 16.14 -15.94
CA LEU A 287 0.64 16.88 -16.21
C LEU A 287 0.59 17.57 -17.58
N LEU A 288 0.07 16.91 -18.62
CA LEU A 288 -0.15 17.52 -19.94
C LEU A 288 -1.11 18.71 -19.88
N VAL A 289 -2.21 18.59 -19.12
CA VAL A 289 -3.14 19.71 -18.87
C VAL A 289 -2.42 20.86 -18.15
N GLY A 290 -1.59 20.54 -17.15
CA GLY A 290 -0.71 21.52 -16.49
C GLY A 290 0.24 22.21 -17.48
N GLY A 291 0.84 21.46 -18.40
CA GLY A 291 1.67 22.00 -19.49
C GLY A 291 0.90 22.93 -20.43
N LEU A 292 -0.34 22.56 -20.81
CA LEU A 292 -1.19 23.42 -21.64
C LEU A 292 -1.50 24.75 -20.94
N SER A 293 -1.67 24.72 -19.61
CA SER A 293 -1.85 25.94 -18.81
C SER A 293 -0.62 26.86 -18.89
N ILE A 294 0.60 26.30 -18.83
CA ILE A 294 1.85 27.06 -19.01
C ILE A 294 1.90 27.65 -20.40
N ALA A 295 1.62 26.84 -21.43
CA ALA A 295 1.61 27.31 -22.82
C ALA A 295 0.70 28.54 -22.93
N ASN A 296 -0.56 28.43 -22.50
CA ASN A 296 -1.52 29.54 -22.56
C ASN A 296 -1.04 30.81 -21.86
N VAL A 297 -0.53 30.70 -20.62
CA VAL A 297 0.00 31.86 -19.89
C VAL A 297 1.18 32.49 -20.65
N MET A 298 2.06 31.68 -21.23
CA MET A 298 3.21 32.15 -21.99
C MET A 298 2.82 32.81 -23.32
N ILE A 299 1.79 32.32 -24.01
CA ILE A 299 1.26 32.99 -25.22
C ILE A 299 0.83 34.42 -24.88
N VAL A 300 0.03 34.56 -23.82
CA VAL A 300 -0.45 35.87 -23.39
C VAL A 300 0.71 36.74 -22.91
N ALA A 301 1.72 36.17 -22.24
CA ALA A 301 2.93 36.88 -21.84
C ALA A 301 3.68 37.48 -23.03
N VAL A 302 3.78 36.75 -24.16
CA VAL A 302 4.41 37.24 -25.39
C VAL A 302 3.64 38.41 -25.99
N VAL A 303 2.31 38.35 -26.00
CA VAL A 303 1.46 39.44 -26.53
C VAL A 303 1.60 40.70 -25.66
N GLU A 304 1.56 40.55 -24.34
CA GLU A 304 1.67 41.71 -23.43
C GLU A 304 3.09 42.32 -23.38
N ARG A 305 4.14 41.53 -23.68
CA ARG A 305 5.54 42.00 -23.68
C ARG A 305 6.06 42.35 -25.08
N ARG A 306 5.16 42.55 -26.05
CA ARG A 306 5.54 42.72 -27.47
C ARG A 306 6.50 43.89 -27.69
N THR A 307 6.21 45.05 -27.11
CA THR A 307 7.02 46.28 -27.21
C THR A 307 8.40 46.11 -26.56
N GLU A 308 8.47 45.48 -25.38
CA GLU A 308 9.72 45.15 -24.69
C GLU A 308 10.62 44.21 -25.53
N ILE A 309 10.02 43.17 -26.12
CA ILE A 309 10.73 42.23 -27.01
C ILE A 309 11.27 42.97 -28.24
N GLY A 310 10.46 43.85 -28.83
CA GLY A 310 10.84 44.69 -29.97
C GLY A 310 12.05 45.57 -29.67
N LEU A 311 12.04 46.27 -28.53
CA LEU A 311 13.13 47.12 -28.07
C LEU A 311 14.42 46.33 -27.87
N ARG A 312 14.36 45.17 -27.20
CA ARG A 312 15.54 44.31 -27.00
C ARG A 312 16.14 43.83 -28.31
N ARG A 313 15.29 43.47 -29.29
CA ARG A 313 15.76 43.08 -30.62
C ARG A 313 16.36 44.25 -31.41
N ALA A 314 15.80 45.45 -31.29
CA ALA A 314 16.34 46.66 -31.91
C ALA A 314 17.72 47.04 -31.34
N LEU A 315 17.94 46.78 -30.04
CA LEU A 315 19.22 46.96 -29.35
C LEU A 315 20.24 45.82 -29.61
N GLY A 316 19.92 44.86 -30.49
CA GLY A 316 20.85 43.82 -30.94
C GLY A 316 20.68 42.44 -30.29
N ALA A 317 19.62 42.20 -29.50
CA ALA A 317 19.33 40.85 -29.00
C ALA A 317 18.98 39.89 -30.16
N ARG A 318 19.66 38.74 -30.21
CA ARG A 318 19.39 37.68 -31.20
C ARG A 318 18.08 36.95 -30.86
N SER A 319 17.40 36.41 -31.87
CA SER A 319 16.19 35.58 -31.69
C SER A 319 16.39 34.44 -30.69
N ARG A 320 17.57 33.82 -30.65
CA ARG A 320 17.91 32.78 -29.67
C ARG A 320 17.91 33.27 -28.21
N HIS A 321 18.27 34.53 -27.96
CA HIS A 321 18.30 35.10 -26.62
C HIS A 321 16.87 35.29 -26.07
N ILE A 322 15.97 35.75 -26.93
CA ILE A 322 14.54 35.84 -26.62
C ILE A 322 13.97 34.43 -26.38
N ALA A 323 14.25 33.47 -27.28
CA ALA A 323 13.78 32.10 -27.10
C ALA A 323 14.29 31.46 -25.79
N GLN A 324 15.58 31.62 -25.48
CA GLN A 324 16.18 31.11 -24.23
C GLN A 324 15.50 31.71 -23.00
N GLN A 325 15.21 33.01 -22.99
CA GLN A 325 14.50 33.65 -21.89
C GLN A 325 13.11 33.04 -21.65
N PHE A 326 12.29 32.93 -22.69
CA PHE A 326 10.94 32.37 -22.55
C PHE A 326 10.98 30.89 -22.17
N LEU A 327 11.94 30.11 -22.70
CA LEU A 327 12.13 28.72 -22.29
C LEU A 327 12.55 28.60 -20.82
N THR A 328 13.45 29.48 -20.34
CA THR A 328 13.83 29.50 -18.93
C THR A 328 12.68 29.93 -18.02
N GLU A 329 11.84 30.87 -18.44
CA GLU A 329 10.62 31.26 -17.71
C GLU A 329 9.65 30.07 -17.58
N SER A 330 9.38 29.34 -18.67
CA SER A 330 8.56 28.12 -18.63
C SER A 330 9.16 27.01 -17.77
N ALA A 331 10.47 26.78 -17.86
CA ALA A 331 11.16 25.77 -17.08
C ALA A 331 11.14 26.11 -15.57
N LEU A 332 11.31 27.38 -15.20
CA LEU A 332 11.21 27.85 -13.82
C LEU A 332 9.79 27.68 -13.27
N LEU A 333 8.76 28.01 -14.05
CA LEU A 333 7.36 27.76 -13.67
C LEU A 333 7.12 26.29 -13.36
N ALA A 334 7.57 25.41 -14.25
CA ALA A 334 7.40 23.97 -14.09
C ALA A 334 8.24 23.40 -12.94
N LEU A 335 9.45 23.92 -12.73
CA LEU A 335 10.30 23.52 -11.60
C LEU A 335 9.67 23.93 -10.27
N ILE A 336 9.19 25.17 -10.15
CA ILE A 336 8.55 25.67 -8.92
C ILE A 336 7.26 24.88 -8.65
N GLY A 337 6.40 24.72 -9.66
CA GLY A 337 5.20 23.89 -9.54
C GLY A 337 5.54 22.45 -9.19
N GLY A 338 6.57 21.87 -9.80
CA GLY A 338 7.01 20.52 -9.51
C GLY A 338 7.57 20.35 -8.10
N LEU A 339 8.36 21.29 -7.60
CA LEU A 339 8.89 21.25 -6.23
C LEU A 339 7.77 21.39 -5.19
N ILE A 340 6.84 22.33 -5.40
CA ILE A 340 5.66 22.50 -4.54
C ILE A 340 4.82 21.22 -4.57
N GLY A 341 4.53 20.70 -5.77
CA GLY A 341 3.79 19.46 -5.96
C GLY A 341 4.45 18.27 -5.29
N ALA A 342 5.77 18.12 -5.42
CA ALA A 342 6.53 17.04 -4.78
C ALA A 342 6.46 17.14 -3.26
N GLY A 343 6.57 18.34 -2.69
CA GLY A 343 6.41 18.58 -1.26
C GLY A 343 5.00 18.23 -0.76
N ILE A 344 3.96 18.66 -1.48
CA ILE A 344 2.56 18.33 -1.15
C ILE A 344 2.34 16.82 -1.27
N GLY A 345 2.79 16.19 -2.36
CA GLY A 345 2.64 14.76 -2.60
C GLY A 345 3.32 13.94 -1.49
N ALA A 346 4.54 14.29 -1.11
CA ALA A 346 5.26 13.64 -0.02
C ALA A 346 4.55 13.82 1.33
N ALA A 347 4.03 15.01 1.62
CA ALA A 347 3.27 15.28 2.84
C ALA A 347 1.97 14.47 2.89
N VAL A 348 1.25 14.36 1.77
CA VAL A 348 0.03 13.55 1.67
C VAL A 348 0.36 12.06 1.83
N THR A 349 1.42 11.56 1.19
CA THR A 349 1.88 10.17 1.39
C THR A 349 2.20 9.92 2.85
N ALA A 350 2.93 10.83 3.51
CA ALA A 350 3.26 10.68 4.92
C ALA A 350 2.02 10.66 5.82
N ALA A 351 1.08 11.57 5.60
CA ALA A 351 -0.18 11.63 6.37
C ALA A 351 -1.04 10.37 6.16
N ALA A 352 -1.14 9.90 4.92
CA ALA A 352 -1.96 8.74 4.59
C ALA A 352 -1.34 7.40 5.05
N ALA A 353 -0.01 7.24 4.94
CA ALA A 353 0.68 6.05 5.43
C ALA A 353 0.67 6.00 6.96
N THR A 354 0.92 7.13 7.64
CA THR A 354 0.84 7.19 9.11
C THR A 354 -0.57 6.93 9.64
N ALA A 355 -1.61 7.46 8.98
CA ALA A 355 -3.00 7.18 9.35
C ALA A 355 -3.39 5.69 9.22
N GLN A 356 -2.72 4.94 8.34
CA GLN A 356 -2.90 3.51 8.15
C GLN A 356 -1.96 2.66 9.03
N GLY A 357 -1.07 3.28 9.82
CA GLY A 357 -0.04 2.58 10.58
C GLY A 357 1.05 1.93 9.71
N GLU A 358 1.15 2.34 8.44
CA GLU A 358 2.13 1.82 7.48
C GLU A 358 3.43 2.63 7.52
N GLN A 359 4.53 2.01 7.08
CA GLN A 359 5.81 2.70 6.93
C GLN A 359 5.72 3.75 5.81
N VAL A 360 6.16 4.98 6.11
CA VAL A 360 6.17 6.08 5.13
C VAL A 360 7.34 5.90 4.16
N ILE A 361 7.05 5.62 2.89
CA ILE A 361 8.06 5.50 1.86
C ILE A 361 7.75 6.46 0.71
N VAL A 362 8.67 7.40 0.48
CA VAL A 362 8.66 8.29 -0.70
C VAL A 362 9.91 7.97 -1.52
N PRO A 363 9.80 7.18 -2.60
CA PRO A 363 10.96 6.79 -3.38
C PRO A 363 11.61 8.02 -4.03
N LEU A 364 12.87 8.29 -3.67
CA LEU A 364 13.72 9.28 -4.35
C LEU A 364 13.70 9.19 -5.88
N PRO A 365 13.77 7.98 -6.51
CA PRO A 365 13.67 7.90 -7.97
C PRO A 365 12.33 8.37 -8.52
N SER A 366 11.22 8.12 -7.81
CA SER A 366 9.88 8.62 -8.22
C SER A 366 9.80 10.14 -8.12
N LEU A 367 10.39 10.73 -7.08
CA LEU A 367 10.43 12.18 -6.91
C LEU A 367 11.28 12.84 -8.00
N ALA A 368 12.45 12.28 -8.31
CA ALA A 368 13.30 12.73 -9.41
C ALA A 368 12.59 12.59 -10.77
N ALA A 369 11.92 11.46 -11.02
CA ALA A 369 11.16 11.23 -12.25
C ALA A 369 10.00 12.22 -12.40
N ALA A 370 9.27 12.50 -11.32
CA ALA A 370 8.17 13.45 -11.33
C ALA A 370 8.63 14.89 -11.61
N LEU A 371 9.74 15.32 -11.01
CA LEU A 371 10.36 16.61 -11.28
C LEU A 371 10.91 16.71 -12.71
N ALA A 372 11.57 15.66 -13.19
CA ALA A 372 12.08 15.60 -14.56
C ALA A 372 10.93 15.65 -15.57
N ALA A 373 9.83 14.94 -15.33
CA ALA A 373 8.63 14.99 -16.15
C ALA A 373 8.02 16.40 -16.16
N ALA A 374 7.89 17.05 -15.00
CA ALA A 374 7.35 18.41 -14.90
C ALA A 374 8.18 19.41 -15.71
N VAL A 375 9.50 19.42 -15.53
CA VAL A 375 10.40 20.31 -16.28
C VAL A 375 10.35 20.02 -17.77
N SER A 376 10.31 18.73 -18.17
CA SER A 376 10.21 18.34 -19.57
C SER A 376 8.92 18.84 -20.21
N VAL A 377 7.78 18.69 -19.53
CA VAL A 377 6.49 19.20 -19.99
C VAL A 377 6.49 20.73 -20.04
N GLY A 378 7.07 21.40 -19.05
CA GLY A 378 7.23 22.86 -19.04
C GLY A 378 8.05 23.38 -20.21
N LEU A 379 9.16 22.72 -20.52
CA LEU A 379 10.01 23.04 -21.67
C LEU A 379 9.24 22.86 -22.97
N VAL A 380 8.59 21.70 -23.18
CA VAL A 380 7.80 21.40 -24.38
C VAL A 380 6.67 22.41 -24.57
N ALA A 381 5.93 22.71 -23.50
CA ALA A 381 4.88 23.74 -23.50
C ALA A 381 5.42 25.14 -23.84
N GLY A 382 6.64 25.46 -23.42
CA GLY A 382 7.32 26.73 -23.66
C GLY A 382 7.89 26.90 -25.06
N VAL A 383 8.10 25.82 -25.83
CA VAL A 383 8.72 25.89 -27.16
C VAL A 383 7.92 26.78 -28.12
N TRP A 384 6.61 26.56 -28.25
CA TRP A 384 5.79 27.32 -29.19
C TRP A 384 5.74 28.82 -28.86
N PRO A 385 5.46 29.25 -27.61
CA PRO A 385 5.53 30.65 -27.22
C PRO A 385 6.92 31.26 -27.42
N ALA A 386 8.00 30.54 -27.06
CA ALA A 386 9.37 31.02 -27.23
C ALA A 386 9.73 31.26 -28.71
N LEU A 387 9.30 30.37 -29.60
CA LEU A 387 9.47 30.54 -31.05
C LEU A 387 8.64 31.72 -31.58
N ARG A 388 7.42 31.90 -31.09
CA ARG A 388 6.55 33.04 -31.42
C ARG A 388 7.22 34.36 -31.01
N ALA A 389 7.75 34.43 -29.79
CA ALA A 389 8.49 35.58 -29.26
C ALA A 389 9.74 35.91 -30.09
N ALA A 390 10.52 34.88 -30.42
CA ALA A 390 11.78 35.02 -31.16
C ALA A 390 11.60 35.48 -32.62
N ARG A 391 10.40 35.27 -33.20
CA ARG A 391 10.07 35.63 -34.59
C ARG A 391 9.41 37.01 -34.74
N LEU A 392 9.06 37.70 -33.64
CA LEU A 392 8.44 39.03 -33.69
C LEU A 392 9.36 40.09 -34.35
N PRO A 393 8.97 40.70 -35.49
CA PRO A 393 9.76 41.73 -36.16
C PRO A 393 9.88 43.00 -35.30
N PRO A 394 11.07 43.64 -35.20
CA PRO A 394 11.25 44.85 -34.38
C PRO A 394 10.33 46.00 -34.80
N ALA A 395 10.11 46.16 -36.12
CA ALA A 395 9.28 47.22 -36.67
C ALA A 395 7.79 47.05 -36.32
N GLU A 396 7.28 45.81 -36.32
CA GLU A 396 5.89 45.51 -35.93
C GLU A 396 5.67 45.66 -34.42
N ALA A 397 6.69 45.32 -33.63
CA ALA A 397 6.62 45.40 -32.19
C ALA A 397 6.57 46.84 -31.65
N LEU A 398 7.17 47.80 -32.36
CA LEU A 398 7.19 49.22 -31.98
C LEU A 398 5.97 50.00 -32.48
N ARG A 399 5.37 49.62 -33.62
CA ARG A 399 4.13 50.24 -34.15
C ARG A 399 2.88 49.91 -33.32
N ALA A 400 2.89 48.81 -32.58
CA ALA A 400 1.76 48.41 -31.73
C ALA A 400 1.71 49.15 -30.38
N GLY A 401 2.60 50.11 -30.14
CA GLY A 401 2.64 50.96 -28.95
C GLY A 401 2.00 52.34 -29.13
N GLU A 402 1.52 52.65 -30.34
CA GLU A 402 0.51 53.71 -30.62
C GLU A 402 -0.88 53.08 -30.55
#